data_AF-A0A6G9YZG6-F1
#
_entry.id   AF-A0A6G9YZG6-F1
#
_cell.length_a   1.000
_cell.length_b   1.000
_cell.length_c   1.000
_cell.angle_alpha   90.00
_cell.angle_beta   90.00
_cell.angle_gamma   90.00
#
_symmetry.space_group_name_H-M   'P 1'
#
loop_
_entity.id
_entity.type
_entity.pdbx_description
1 polymer ?
#
loop_
_entity_poly.entity_id
_entity_poly.type
_entity_poly.pdbx_seq_one_letter_code
_entity_poly.pdbx_strand_id
1 'polypeptide(L)'
;MTLTITHTAAEGTMLNDTVRGDGTYEVMCEVKRRVGHWKWSRSLQQWIVHASRDRQPKEYHIKAAADALRAAGYTVELLIDRTARSAAEAEAAHTERQEDRVAALEAKADRRARQAAAADAAHRRAAESVPPMGEPIKVGHYSEHRHRKSIERAWDALGRSVEANRAAERARDRAESAARTTELR
;
A
#
# COMPACT_ATOMS: atom_id res chain seq x y z
N MET A 1 8.27 -27.15 12.93
CA MET A 1 7.26 -26.32 12.24
C MET A 1 7.34 -26.63 10.76
N THR A 2 6.21 -26.85 10.11
CA THR A 2 6.14 -27.17 8.67
C THR A 2 5.74 -25.91 7.90
N LEU A 3 6.50 -25.62 6.85
CA LEU A 3 6.28 -24.51 5.93
C LEU A 3 6.01 -25.08 4.54
N THR A 4 5.12 -24.44 3.78
CA THR A 4 4.77 -24.91 2.44
C THR A 4 5.13 -23.86 1.40
N ILE A 5 5.97 -24.21 0.42
CA ILE A 5 6.16 -23.38 -0.78
C ILE A 5 5.23 -23.91 -1.87
N THR A 6 4.21 -23.13 -2.22
CA THR A 6 3.28 -23.45 -3.29
C THR A 6 3.67 -22.72 -4.57
N HIS A 7 3.41 -23.35 -5.72
CA HIS A 7 3.42 -22.69 -7.02
C HIS A 7 2.25 -23.17 -7.87
N THR A 8 1.46 -22.21 -8.37
CA THR A 8 0.46 -22.44 -9.42
C THR A 8 0.55 -21.31 -10.45
N ALA A 9 0.06 -21.55 -11.68
CA ALA A 9 -0.02 -20.50 -12.68
C ALA A 9 -0.90 -19.31 -12.22
N ALA A 10 -2.01 -19.57 -11.53
CA ALA A 10 -2.94 -18.53 -11.09
C ALA A 10 -2.36 -17.65 -9.96
N GLU A 11 -1.78 -18.26 -8.93
CA GLU A 11 -1.37 -17.55 -7.71
C GLU A 11 0.10 -17.11 -7.77
N GLY A 12 0.92 -17.85 -8.51
CA GLY A 12 2.36 -17.69 -8.54
C GLY A 12 3.04 -18.51 -7.44
N THR A 13 4.25 -18.11 -7.05
CA THR A 13 5.02 -18.82 -6.01
C THR A 13 4.88 -18.10 -4.67
N MET A 14 4.50 -18.84 -3.64
CA MET A 14 4.19 -18.30 -2.31
C MET A 14 4.77 -19.21 -1.23
N LEU A 15 5.20 -18.62 -0.12
CA LEU A 15 5.56 -19.34 1.10
C LEU A 15 4.44 -19.13 2.11
N ASN A 16 3.83 -20.24 2.50
CA ASN A 16 2.68 -20.30 3.39
C ASN A 16 3.11 -20.76 4.80
N ASP A 17 2.15 -20.71 5.72
CA ASP A 17 2.27 -21.23 7.09
C ASP A 17 3.32 -20.51 7.95
N THR A 18 3.83 -19.36 7.49
CA THR A 18 4.73 -18.51 8.29
C THR A 18 3.97 -17.83 9.40
N VAL A 19 4.55 -17.76 10.58
CA VAL A 19 3.95 -17.09 11.75
C VAL A 19 4.79 -15.88 12.13
N ARG A 20 4.14 -14.79 12.56
CA ARG A 20 4.89 -13.61 13.03
C ARG A 20 5.78 -13.99 14.22
N GLY A 21 7.09 -13.72 14.09
CA GLY A 21 8.06 -13.95 15.16
C GLY A 21 8.63 -15.37 15.23
N ASP A 22 8.33 -16.21 14.24
CA ASP A 22 8.85 -17.59 14.15
C ASP A 22 10.31 -17.69 13.64
N GLY A 23 10.93 -16.57 13.23
CA GLY A 23 12.27 -16.50 12.63
C GLY A 23 12.31 -16.65 11.11
N THR A 24 11.19 -17.01 10.47
CA THR A 24 11.10 -17.21 9.01
C THR A 24 11.37 -15.91 8.25
N TYR A 25 10.96 -14.77 8.82
CA TYR A 25 11.13 -13.46 8.19
C TYR A 25 12.61 -13.09 8.00
N GLU A 26 13.44 -13.35 9.00
CA GLU A 26 14.87 -13.08 8.99
C GLU A 26 15.58 -13.96 7.96
N VAL A 27 15.28 -15.27 7.94
CA VAL A 27 15.82 -16.21 6.96
C VAL A 27 15.45 -15.78 5.54
N MET A 28 14.19 -15.44 5.31
CA MET A 28 13.74 -15.02 3.98
C MET A 28 14.29 -13.65 3.56
N CYS A 29 14.60 -12.76 4.50
CA CYS A 29 15.34 -11.53 4.19
C CYS A 29 16.74 -11.83 3.65
N GLU A 30 17.47 -12.78 4.25
CA GLU A 30 18.78 -13.20 3.73
C GLU A 30 18.67 -13.90 2.38
N VAL A 31 17.68 -14.79 2.21
CA VAL A 31 17.40 -15.42 0.90
C VAL A 31 17.14 -14.34 -0.16
N LYS A 32 16.31 -13.35 0.15
CA LYS A 32 16.03 -12.23 -0.76
C LYS A 32 17.30 -11.46 -1.12
N ARG A 33 18.19 -11.19 -0.16
CA ARG A 33 19.46 -10.50 -0.45
C ARG A 33 20.36 -11.33 -1.36
N ARG A 34 20.39 -12.66 -1.16
CA ARG A 34 21.25 -13.58 -1.92
C ARG A 34 20.75 -13.85 -3.35
N VAL A 35 19.47 -14.20 -3.51
CA VAL A 35 18.93 -14.66 -4.81
C VAL A 35 17.91 -13.72 -5.44
N GLY A 36 17.47 -12.68 -4.74
CA GLY A 36 16.47 -11.75 -5.27
C GLY A 36 15.07 -12.35 -5.41
N HIS A 37 14.19 -11.61 -6.09
CA HIS A 37 12.77 -11.92 -6.41
C HIS A 37 11.78 -12.16 -5.26
N TRP A 38 12.19 -12.76 -4.15
CA TRP A 38 11.34 -12.93 -2.97
C TRP A 38 10.97 -11.58 -2.35
N LYS A 39 9.70 -11.40 -2.03
CA LYS A 39 9.17 -10.17 -1.46
C LYS A 39 8.06 -10.50 -0.47
N TRP A 40 8.09 -9.83 0.69
CA TRP A 40 6.95 -9.82 1.59
C TRP A 40 5.76 -9.05 0.99
N SER A 41 4.66 -9.73 0.76
CA SER A 41 3.38 -9.14 0.36
C SER A 41 2.59 -8.72 1.59
N ARG A 42 2.33 -7.42 1.75
CA ARG A 42 1.55 -6.91 2.88
C ARG A 42 0.05 -7.21 2.76
N SER A 43 -0.48 -7.41 1.56
CA SER A 43 -1.89 -7.76 1.38
C SER A 43 -2.16 -9.23 1.69
N LEU A 44 -1.23 -10.12 1.29
CA LEU A 44 -1.32 -11.56 1.51
C LEU A 44 -0.70 -11.99 2.85
N GLN A 45 0.05 -11.11 3.51
CA GLN A 45 0.82 -11.41 4.72
C GLN A 45 1.72 -12.64 4.55
N GLN A 46 2.35 -12.75 3.38
CA GLN A 46 3.14 -13.90 2.96
C GLN A 46 4.33 -13.48 2.12
N TRP A 47 5.36 -14.33 2.06
CA TRP A 47 6.45 -14.18 1.10
C TRP A 47 6.01 -14.70 -0.27
N ILE A 48 6.23 -13.89 -1.31
CA ILE A 48 5.92 -14.25 -2.70
C ILE A 48 7.12 -14.05 -3.60
N VAL A 49 7.18 -14.78 -4.71
CA VAL A 49 8.13 -14.49 -5.79
C VAL A 49 7.53 -13.45 -6.73
N HIS A 50 8.24 -12.35 -6.93
CA HIS A 50 7.78 -11.28 -7.82
C HIS A 50 7.64 -11.75 -9.27
N ALA A 51 6.53 -11.39 -9.91
CA ALA A 51 6.21 -11.70 -11.31
C ALA A 51 6.38 -13.20 -11.63
N SER A 52 5.68 -14.06 -10.88
CA SER A 52 5.68 -15.52 -11.07
C SER A 52 4.34 -16.10 -11.55
N ARG A 53 3.25 -15.31 -11.54
CA ARG A 53 1.95 -15.74 -12.08
C ARG A 53 2.05 -15.93 -13.59
N ASP A 54 1.33 -16.93 -14.09
CA ASP A 54 1.27 -17.33 -15.50
C ASP A 54 2.66 -17.53 -16.13
N ARG A 55 3.63 -17.98 -15.31
CA ARG A 55 5.00 -18.29 -15.70
C ARG A 55 5.44 -19.60 -15.08
N GLN A 56 6.40 -20.26 -15.70
CA GLN A 56 7.02 -21.45 -15.12
C GLN A 56 7.66 -21.14 -13.75
N PRO A 57 7.67 -22.10 -12.81
CA PRO A 57 8.24 -21.92 -11.48
C PRO A 57 9.69 -21.48 -11.57
N LYS A 58 10.07 -20.44 -10.83
CA LYS A 58 11.46 -19.96 -10.77
C LYS A 58 12.28 -20.85 -9.84
N GLU A 59 12.60 -22.06 -10.30
CA GLU A 59 13.15 -23.14 -9.48
C GLU A 59 14.38 -22.73 -8.66
N TYR A 60 15.30 -21.96 -9.25
CA TYR A 60 16.47 -21.44 -8.53
C TYR A 60 16.10 -20.70 -7.24
N HIS A 61 15.07 -19.85 -7.28
CA HIS A 61 14.62 -19.05 -6.14
C HIS A 61 13.86 -19.90 -5.13
N ILE A 62 13.04 -20.84 -5.61
CA ILE A 62 12.27 -21.78 -4.77
C ILE A 62 13.23 -22.66 -3.99
N LYS A 63 14.17 -23.29 -4.68
CA LYS A 63 15.18 -24.18 -4.08
C LYS A 63 16.05 -23.43 -3.09
N ALA A 64 16.53 -22.24 -3.45
CA ALA A 64 17.32 -21.41 -2.55
C ALA A 64 16.60 -21.04 -1.24
N ALA A 65 15.28 -20.79 -1.30
CA ALA A 65 14.47 -20.53 -0.11
C ALA A 65 14.27 -21.81 0.71
N ALA A 66 13.89 -22.91 0.06
CA ALA A 66 13.67 -24.19 0.71
C ALA A 66 14.93 -24.67 1.45
N ASP A 67 16.09 -24.58 0.81
CA ASP A 67 17.37 -25.00 1.38
C ASP A 67 17.76 -24.13 2.59
N ALA A 68 17.55 -22.81 2.51
CA ALA A 68 17.84 -21.89 3.61
C ALA A 68 16.92 -22.12 4.82
N LEU A 69 15.62 -22.34 4.58
CA LEU A 69 14.66 -22.64 5.62
C LEU A 69 14.92 -24.01 6.27
N ARG A 70 15.26 -25.03 5.47
CA ARG A 70 15.66 -26.35 6.00
C ARG A 70 16.94 -26.25 6.83
N ALA A 71 17.92 -25.48 6.38
CA ALA A 71 19.15 -25.24 7.14
C ALA A 71 18.89 -24.50 8.47
N ALA A 72 17.84 -23.68 8.54
CA ALA A 72 17.38 -23.03 9.77
C ALA A 72 16.51 -23.94 10.66
N GLY A 73 16.29 -25.21 10.28
CA GLY A 73 15.57 -26.20 11.09
C GLY A 73 14.07 -26.31 10.82
N TYR A 74 13.53 -25.65 9.80
CA TYR A 74 12.13 -25.81 9.40
C TYR A 74 11.95 -27.02 8.48
N THR A 75 10.81 -27.72 8.62
CA THR A 75 10.37 -28.69 7.63
C THR A 75 9.75 -27.93 6.47
N VAL A 76 10.20 -28.15 5.23
CA VAL A 76 9.69 -27.41 4.06
C VAL A 76 9.15 -28.37 3.00
N GLU A 77 7.87 -28.24 2.71
CA GLU A 77 7.16 -28.96 1.64
C GLU A 77 7.09 -28.10 0.37
N LEU A 78 7.25 -28.74 -0.80
CA LEU A 78 7.19 -28.08 -2.10
C LEU A 78 5.99 -28.63 -2.88
N LEU A 79 4.98 -27.79 -3.12
CA LEU A 79 3.79 -28.13 -3.90
C LEU A 79 3.81 -27.31 -5.19
N ILE A 80 4.36 -27.91 -6.26
CA ILE A 80 4.59 -27.21 -7.55
C ILE A 80 3.69 -27.80 -8.62
N ASP A 81 2.70 -27.00 -9.04
CA ASP A 81 1.88 -27.27 -10.22
C ASP A 81 2.45 -26.51 -11.43
N ARG A 82 2.89 -27.26 -12.45
CA ARG A 82 3.47 -26.70 -13.70
C ARG A 82 2.45 -26.56 -14.83
N THR A 83 1.18 -26.86 -14.57
CA THR A 83 0.13 -26.75 -15.60
C THR A 83 -0.05 -25.29 -15.99
N ALA A 84 0.01 -25.03 -17.30
CA ALA A 84 -0.22 -23.71 -17.84
C ALA A 84 -1.73 -23.50 -18.01
N ARG A 85 -2.21 -22.30 -17.64
CA ARG A 85 -3.56 -21.86 -18.00
C ARG A 85 -3.61 -21.51 -19.48
N SER A 86 -4.80 -21.57 -20.06
CA SER A 86 -4.99 -21.08 -21.42
C SER A 86 -4.69 -19.58 -21.50
N ALA A 87 -4.31 -19.09 -22.69
CA ALA A 87 -4.08 -17.67 -22.91
C ALA A 87 -5.32 -16.83 -22.56
N ALA A 88 -6.51 -17.31 -22.93
CA ALA A 88 -7.78 -16.65 -22.63
C ALA A 88 -8.04 -16.50 -21.12
N GLU A 89 -7.80 -17.55 -20.32
CA GLU A 89 -7.96 -17.47 -18.87
C GLU A 89 -6.93 -16.55 -18.21
N ALA A 90 -5.68 -16.58 -18.70
CA ALA A 90 -4.62 -15.72 -18.19
C ALA A 90 -4.89 -14.24 -18.50
N GLU A 91 -5.37 -13.94 -19.70
CA GLU A 91 -5.79 -12.60 -20.13
C GLU A 91 -7.00 -12.10 -19.35
N ALA A 92 -8.06 -12.92 -19.22
CA ALA A 92 -9.25 -12.56 -18.43
C ALA A 92 -8.88 -12.22 -16.98
N ALA A 93 -8.09 -13.07 -16.32
CA ALA A 93 -7.62 -12.82 -14.96
C ALA A 93 -6.66 -11.62 -14.88
N HIS A 94 -5.94 -11.29 -15.94
CA HIS A 94 -5.14 -10.07 -16.01
C HIS A 94 -6.04 -8.83 -16.08
N THR A 95 -7.07 -8.84 -16.93
CA THR A 95 -8.06 -7.76 -17.06
C THR A 95 -8.78 -7.51 -15.74
N GLU A 96 -9.32 -8.54 -15.10
CA GLU A 96 -9.98 -8.45 -13.78
C GLU A 96 -9.06 -7.76 -12.75
N ARG A 97 -7.77 -8.12 -12.70
CA ARG A 97 -6.81 -7.47 -11.80
C ARG A 97 -6.54 -6.00 -12.12
N GLN A 98 -6.62 -5.61 -13.39
CA GLN A 98 -6.49 -4.19 -13.77
C GLN A 98 -7.74 -3.42 -13.34
N GLU A 99 -8.93 -3.99 -13.53
CA GLU A 99 -10.20 -3.40 -13.08
C GLU A 99 -10.21 -3.25 -11.55
N ASP A 100 -9.86 -4.29 -10.80
CA ASP A 100 -9.70 -4.24 -9.34
C ASP A 100 -8.72 -3.15 -8.90
N ARG A 101 -7.61 -3.00 -9.63
CA ARG A 101 -6.61 -1.96 -9.35
C ARG A 101 -7.19 -0.57 -9.59
N VAL A 102 -7.96 -0.37 -10.65
CA VAL A 102 -8.63 0.90 -10.94
C VAL A 102 -9.65 1.21 -9.84
N ALA A 103 -10.56 0.29 -9.54
CA ALA A 103 -11.57 0.45 -8.50
C ALA A 103 -10.95 0.76 -7.12
N ALA A 104 -9.86 0.08 -6.75
CA ALA A 104 -9.16 0.34 -5.50
C ALA A 104 -8.51 1.74 -5.44
N LEU A 105 -8.01 2.24 -6.58
CA LEU A 105 -7.44 3.58 -6.68
C LEU A 105 -8.50 4.67 -6.67
N GLU A 106 -9.63 4.46 -7.33
CA GLU A 106 -10.80 5.35 -7.29
C GLU A 106 -11.36 5.46 -5.88
N ALA A 107 -11.61 4.33 -5.21
CA ALA A 107 -12.06 4.32 -3.82
C ALA A 107 -11.07 5.05 -2.90
N LYS A 108 -9.76 4.98 -3.20
CA LYS A 108 -8.73 5.74 -2.46
C LYS A 108 -8.80 7.23 -2.77
N ALA A 109 -9.01 7.63 -4.03
CA ALA A 109 -9.19 9.03 -4.42
C ALA A 109 -10.40 9.64 -3.70
N ASP A 110 -11.54 8.93 -3.67
CA ASP A 110 -12.74 9.35 -2.94
C ASP A 110 -12.51 9.58 -1.45
N ARG A 111 -11.80 8.65 -0.81
CA ARG A 111 -11.45 8.82 0.62
C ARG A 111 -10.58 10.06 0.83
N ARG A 112 -9.64 10.35 -0.08
CA ARG A 112 -8.81 11.55 0.02
C ARG A 112 -9.58 12.83 -0.29
N ALA A 113 -10.50 12.81 -1.24
CA ALA A 113 -11.38 13.94 -1.52
C ALA A 113 -12.25 14.30 -0.32
N ARG A 114 -12.86 13.30 0.34
CA ARG A 114 -13.61 13.50 1.60
C ARG A 114 -12.74 14.07 2.71
N GLN A 115 -11.50 13.61 2.85
CA GLN A 115 -10.55 14.15 3.82
C GLN A 115 -10.17 15.61 3.52
N ALA A 116 -9.95 15.96 2.25
CA ALA A 116 -9.67 17.33 1.83
C ALA A 116 -10.85 18.25 2.14
N ALA A 117 -12.08 17.84 1.80
CA ALA A 117 -13.29 18.61 2.11
C ALA A 117 -13.48 18.82 3.62
N ALA A 118 -13.23 17.79 4.43
CA ALA A 118 -13.29 17.90 5.88
C ALA A 118 -12.21 18.84 6.45
N ALA A 119 -11.00 18.79 5.90
CA ALA A 119 -9.90 19.67 6.31
C ALA A 119 -10.16 21.13 5.92
N ASP A 120 -10.74 21.37 4.74
CA ASP A 120 -11.17 22.70 4.30
C ASP A 120 -12.27 23.28 5.20
N ALA A 121 -13.30 22.48 5.51
CA ALA A 121 -14.35 22.90 6.45
C ALA A 121 -13.80 23.22 7.84
N ALA A 122 -12.79 22.46 8.31
CA ALA A 122 -12.10 22.74 9.56
C ALA A 122 -11.26 24.02 9.49
N HIS A 123 -10.59 24.28 8.36
CA HIS A 123 -9.88 25.53 8.11
C HIS A 123 -10.83 26.73 8.14
N ARG A 124 -11.97 26.67 7.44
CA ARG A 124 -12.96 27.76 7.43
C ARG A 124 -13.47 28.09 8.83
N ARG A 125 -13.87 27.09 9.61
CA ARG A 125 -14.27 27.30 11.02
C ARG A 125 -13.17 27.92 11.89
N ALA A 126 -11.92 27.52 11.67
CA ALA A 126 -10.79 28.08 12.42
C ALA A 126 -10.52 29.54 12.01
N ALA A 127 -10.66 29.86 10.72
CA ALA A 127 -10.52 31.23 10.21
C ALA A 127 -11.63 32.15 10.73
N GLU A 128 -12.87 31.67 10.81
CA GLU A 128 -14.01 32.40 11.41
C GLU A 128 -13.80 32.70 12.91
N SER A 129 -12.95 31.94 13.59
CA SER A 129 -12.61 32.15 15.00
C SER A 129 -11.54 33.22 15.23
N VAL A 130 -10.89 33.70 14.17
CA VAL A 130 -9.91 34.79 14.24
C VAL A 130 -10.67 36.12 14.33
N PRO A 131 -10.27 37.05 15.23
CA PRO A 131 -10.90 38.37 15.29
C PRO A 131 -10.97 39.04 13.91
N PRO A 132 -12.15 39.57 13.53
CA PRO A 132 -12.39 40.05 12.18
C PRO A 132 -11.53 41.28 11.86
N MET A 133 -11.35 41.55 10.56
CA MET A 133 -10.72 42.77 10.04
C MET A 133 -9.27 43.01 10.49
N GLY A 134 -8.55 41.96 10.92
CA GLY A 134 -7.14 42.08 11.30
C GLY A 134 -6.93 42.93 12.56
N GLU A 135 -7.84 42.81 13.54
CA GLU A 135 -7.68 43.47 14.83
C GLU A 135 -6.26 43.23 15.39
N PRO A 136 -5.53 44.27 15.83
CA PRO A 136 -4.22 44.08 16.44
C PRO A 136 -4.30 43.26 17.73
N ILE A 137 -3.26 42.46 17.99
CA ILE A 137 -3.13 41.74 19.26
C ILE A 137 -2.85 42.76 20.38
N LYS A 138 -3.80 42.86 21.32
CA LYS A 138 -3.67 43.71 22.52
C LYS A 138 -2.70 43.07 23.53
N VAL A 139 -1.42 43.43 23.44
CA VAL A 139 -0.37 42.90 24.31
C VAL A 139 -0.61 43.29 25.77
N GLY A 140 -0.51 42.33 26.69
CA GLY A 140 -0.76 42.51 28.13
C GLY A 140 -2.24 42.46 28.54
N HIS A 141 -3.17 42.31 27.58
CA HIS A 141 -4.60 42.20 27.86
C HIS A 141 -5.01 40.74 28.10
N TYR A 142 -6.07 40.50 28.89
CA TYR A 142 -6.53 39.14 29.23
C TYR A 142 -6.94 38.30 27.99
N SER A 143 -7.26 38.95 26.87
CA SER A 143 -7.62 38.29 25.60
C SER A 143 -6.43 37.93 24.71
N GLU A 144 -5.22 38.39 25.02
CA GLU A 144 -4.02 38.21 24.19
C GLU A 144 -3.79 36.74 23.84
N HIS A 145 -3.77 35.86 24.86
CA HIS A 145 -3.52 34.44 24.68
C HIS A 145 -4.55 33.79 23.75
N ARG A 146 -5.83 34.16 23.89
CA ARG A 146 -6.90 33.63 23.03
C ARG A 146 -6.72 34.05 21.58
N HIS A 147 -6.33 35.32 21.35
CA HIS A 147 -6.10 35.86 20.01
C HIS A 147 -4.90 35.18 19.33
N ARG A 148 -3.75 35.07 19.99
CA ARG A 148 -2.59 34.35 19.43
C ARG A 148 -2.95 32.92 19.05
N LYS A 149 -3.67 32.23 19.95
CA LYS A 149 -4.09 30.84 19.75
C LYS A 149 -5.13 30.68 18.64
N SER A 150 -6.01 31.65 18.38
CA SER A 150 -6.94 31.57 17.25
C SER A 150 -6.20 31.69 15.91
N ILE A 151 -5.23 32.60 15.82
CA ILE A 151 -4.38 32.77 14.62
C ILE A 151 -3.57 31.50 14.36
N GLU A 152 -2.89 30.98 15.37
CA GLU A 152 -2.10 29.74 15.27
C GLU A 152 -2.95 28.56 14.80
N ARG A 153 -4.12 28.35 15.41
CA ARG A 153 -5.04 27.27 14.98
C ARG A 153 -5.52 27.44 13.55
N ALA A 154 -5.82 28.67 13.11
CA ALA A 154 -6.25 28.95 11.75
C ALA A 154 -5.13 28.68 10.74
N TRP A 155 -3.90 29.07 11.07
CA TRP A 155 -2.70 28.79 10.28
C TRP A 155 -2.43 27.29 10.14
N ASP A 156 -2.46 26.56 11.26
CA ASP A 156 -2.27 25.11 11.27
C ASP A 156 -3.37 24.39 10.48
N ALA A 157 -4.62 24.86 10.60
CA ALA A 157 -5.73 24.28 9.86
C ALA A 157 -5.62 24.54 8.36
N LEU A 158 -5.14 25.72 7.95
CA LEU A 158 -4.82 26.02 6.56
C LEU A 158 -3.76 25.05 6.02
N GLY A 159 -2.64 24.88 6.75
CA GLY A 159 -1.57 23.96 6.36
C GLY A 159 -2.08 22.52 6.18
N ARG A 160 -2.92 22.03 7.11
CA ARG A 160 -3.57 20.72 6.98
C ARG A 160 -4.51 20.63 5.78
N SER A 161 -5.29 21.69 5.49
CA SER A 161 -6.18 21.73 4.32
C SER A 161 -5.40 21.63 3.01
N VAL A 162 -4.31 22.41 2.87
CA VAL A 162 -3.44 22.38 1.69
C VAL A 162 -2.82 21.00 1.48
N GLU A 163 -2.28 20.38 2.52
CA GLU A 163 -1.69 19.04 2.41
C GLU A 163 -2.72 17.96 2.09
N ALA A 164 -3.93 18.07 2.65
CA ALA A 164 -5.02 17.17 2.34
C ALA A 164 -5.46 17.31 0.88
N ASN A 165 -5.55 18.54 0.36
CA ASN A 165 -5.90 18.79 -1.05
C ASN A 165 -4.83 18.23 -2.01
N ARG A 166 -3.55 18.50 -1.74
CA ARG A 166 -2.43 17.91 -2.51
C ARG A 166 -2.47 16.37 -2.48
N ALA A 167 -2.84 15.77 -1.35
CA ALA A 167 -2.98 14.32 -1.24
C ALA A 167 -4.18 13.78 -2.04
N ALA A 168 -5.27 14.54 -2.14
CA ALA A 168 -6.44 14.22 -2.96
C ALA A 168 -6.12 14.30 -4.46
N GLU A 169 -5.47 15.38 -4.92
CA GLU A 169 -5.02 15.54 -6.31
C GLU A 169 -4.12 14.38 -6.73
N ARG A 170 -3.06 14.08 -5.95
CA ARG A 170 -2.17 12.95 -6.24
C ARG A 170 -2.90 11.60 -6.27
N ALA A 171 -3.97 11.43 -5.50
CA ALA A 171 -4.75 10.19 -5.50
C ALA A 171 -5.64 10.10 -6.75
N ARG A 172 -6.29 11.21 -7.13
CA ARG A 172 -7.08 11.33 -8.36
C ARG A 172 -6.23 11.08 -9.60
N ASP A 173 -5.08 11.76 -9.72
CA ASP A 173 -4.21 11.63 -10.90
C ASP A 173 -3.72 10.19 -11.09
N ARG A 174 -3.50 9.46 -9.98
CA ARG A 174 -3.14 8.03 -10.01
C ARG A 174 -4.30 7.14 -10.45
N ALA A 175 -5.52 7.43 -10.00
CA ALA A 175 -6.72 6.70 -10.40
C ALA A 175 -6.97 6.90 -11.90
N GLU A 176 -6.98 8.15 -12.37
CA GLU A 176 -7.15 8.47 -13.80
C GLU A 176 -6.07 7.83 -14.67
N SER A 177 -4.81 7.87 -14.25
CA SER A 177 -3.72 7.27 -15.02
C SER A 177 -3.86 5.75 -15.10
N ALA A 178 -4.34 5.10 -14.03
CA ALA A 178 -4.63 3.67 -14.05
C ALA A 178 -5.81 3.35 -14.98
N ALA A 179 -6.91 4.10 -14.88
CA ALA A 179 -8.09 3.94 -15.74
C ALA A 179 -7.72 4.08 -17.22
N ARG A 180 -7.04 5.18 -17.60
CA ARG A 180 -6.56 5.41 -18.97
C ARG A 180 -5.68 4.27 -19.51
N THR A 181 -4.80 3.72 -18.66
CA THR A 181 -3.92 2.61 -19.09
C THR A 181 -4.70 1.32 -19.30
N THR A 182 -5.79 1.13 -18.55
CA THR A 182 -6.68 -0.03 -18.71
C THR A 182 -7.59 0.12 -19.93
N GLU A 183 -8.11 1.32 -20.20
CA GLU A 183 -8.97 1.63 -21.36
C GLU A 183 -8.26 1.52 -22.71
N LEU A 184 -6.96 1.88 -22.77
CA LEU A 184 -6.17 1.85 -24.02
C LEU A 184 -5.70 0.45 -24.43
N ARG A 185 -6.17 -0.60 -23.75
CA ARG A 185 -5.69 -1.97 -23.90
C ARG A 185 -6.74 -2.86 -24.55
#